data_AF-A0A7S4FCX0-F1
#
_entry.id   AF-A0A7S4FCX0-F1
#
_cell.length_a   1.000
_cell.length_b   1.000
_cell.length_c   1.000
_cell.angle_alpha   90.00
_cell.angle_beta   90.00
_cell.angle_gamma   90.00
#
_symmetry.space_group_name_H-M   'P 1'
#
loop_
_entity.id
_entity.type
_entity.pdbx_description
1 polymer ?
#
loop_
_entity_poly.entity_id
_entity_poly.type
_entity_poly.pdbx_seq_one_letter_code
_entity_poly.pdbx_strand_id
1 'polypeptide(L)'
;DADFFGSLLPRDTPREDFARARGEYFMFWNLERSHKIPALMCISSGAFAETTWRSLMHKTIVNKALDALARTFGPQVKKLFRRSLVSDWGRNPYCLGSYSYVAANSSGKDYDELARPVGARLFFAGEATNGQHPATATGAYLSGLREAQRIYERYKKGYPQDDS
;
A
#
# COMPACT_ATOMS: atom_id res chain seq x y z
N ASP A 1 15.84 9.27 22.28
CA ASP A 1 16.26 8.59 21.05
C ASP A 1 15.05 8.35 20.16
N ALA A 2 15.05 8.91 18.95
CA ALA A 2 14.00 8.73 17.94
C ALA A 2 14.65 8.12 16.69
N ASP A 3 13.96 7.22 16.00
CA ASP A 3 14.40 6.68 14.71
C ASP A 3 13.53 7.22 13.57
N PHE A 4 13.77 6.77 12.34
CA PHE A 4 13.01 7.18 11.15
C PHE A 4 11.50 6.93 11.27
N PHE A 5 11.06 6.05 12.16
CA PHE A 5 9.67 5.65 12.38
C PHE A 5 9.08 6.23 13.69
N GLY A 6 9.69 7.26 14.27
CA GLY A 6 9.12 8.05 15.36
C GLY A 6 9.77 7.82 16.73
N SER A 7 9.03 8.14 17.78
CA SER A 7 9.53 8.03 19.16
C SER A 7 9.70 6.57 19.54
N LEU A 8 10.93 6.18 19.92
CA LEU A 8 11.16 4.87 20.50
C LEU A 8 10.30 4.73 21.75
N LEU A 9 9.52 3.65 21.83
CA LEU A 9 8.89 3.25 23.09
C LEU A 9 9.96 3.07 24.18
N PRO A 10 9.60 3.10 25.47
CA PRO A 10 10.56 2.89 26.56
C PRO A 10 11.47 1.69 26.30
N ARG A 11 12.76 1.79 26.63
CA ARG A 11 13.78 0.76 26.29
C ARG A 11 13.42 -0.65 26.78
N ASP A 12 12.59 -0.74 27.83
CA ASP A 12 12.15 -2.01 28.43
C ASP A 12 10.91 -2.61 27.75
N THR A 13 10.41 -2.01 26.66
CA THR A 13 9.27 -2.55 25.91
C THR A 13 9.64 -3.90 25.28
N PRO A 14 8.85 -4.96 25.50
CA PRO A 14 9.06 -6.25 24.84
C PRO A 14 9.16 -6.10 23.32
N ARG A 15 10.07 -6.87 22.70
CA ARG A 15 10.37 -6.74 21.26
C ARG A 15 9.13 -6.91 20.37
N GLU A 16 8.20 -7.78 20.75
CA GLU A 16 6.96 -8.03 20.02
C GLU A 16 6.01 -6.83 20.08
N ASP A 17 5.86 -6.22 21.25
CA ASP A 17 5.04 -5.03 21.44
C ASP A 17 5.63 -3.83 20.71
N PHE A 18 6.96 -3.71 20.73
CA PHE A 18 7.67 -2.71 19.94
C PHE A 18 7.41 -2.88 18.43
N ALA A 19 7.50 -4.12 17.91
CA ALA A 19 7.24 -4.40 16.50
C ALA A 19 5.79 -4.08 16.10
N ARG A 20 4.82 -4.30 16.99
CA ARG A 20 3.41 -3.96 16.75
C ARG A 20 3.18 -2.45 16.72
N ALA A 21 3.78 -1.72 17.65
CA ALA A 21 3.54 -0.29 17.82
C ALA A 21 4.34 0.61 16.87
N ARG A 22 5.49 0.15 16.34
CA ARG A 22 6.37 0.98 15.48
C ARG A 22 5.69 1.47 14.21
N GLY A 23 4.69 0.73 13.70
CA GLY A 23 3.92 1.12 12.53
C GLY A 23 2.75 2.06 12.82
N GLU A 24 2.49 2.43 14.07
CA GLU A 24 1.36 3.27 14.47
C GLU A 24 1.63 4.75 14.21
N TYR A 25 0.94 5.35 13.23
CA TYR A 25 0.90 6.80 12.99
C TYR A 25 2.29 7.45 12.93
N PHE A 26 3.25 6.74 12.34
CA PHE A 26 4.68 7.05 12.47
C PHE A 26 5.11 8.27 11.64
N MET A 27 4.31 8.68 10.65
CA MET A 27 4.64 9.75 9.72
C MET A 27 3.42 10.60 9.39
N PHE A 28 3.63 11.92 9.35
CA PHE A 28 2.65 12.91 8.92
C PHE A 28 3.24 13.79 7.81
N TRP A 29 2.50 13.97 6.72
CA TRP A 29 2.85 14.87 5.63
C TRP A 29 1.92 16.08 5.60
N ASN A 30 2.51 17.27 5.49
CA ASN A 30 1.77 18.50 5.24
C ASN A 30 1.39 18.60 3.75
N LEU A 31 0.09 18.61 3.45
CA LEU A 31 -0.42 18.70 2.09
C LEU A 31 -0.61 20.15 1.61
N GLU A 32 -0.40 21.15 2.45
CA GLU A 32 -0.61 22.56 2.10
C GLU A 32 0.24 22.99 0.90
N ARG A 33 1.54 22.67 0.91
CA ARG A 33 2.44 23.10 -0.16
C ARG A 33 2.07 22.46 -1.51
N SER A 34 1.76 21.18 -1.50
CA SER A 34 1.54 20.34 -2.69
C SER A 34 0.12 20.44 -3.25
N HIS A 35 -0.90 20.48 -2.38
CA HIS A 35 -2.31 20.40 -2.77
C HIS A 35 -3.11 21.67 -2.42
N LYS A 36 -2.48 22.67 -1.78
CA LYS A 36 -3.12 23.95 -1.38
C LYS A 36 -4.32 23.77 -0.45
N ILE A 37 -4.29 22.72 0.37
CA ILE A 37 -5.31 22.42 1.38
C ILE A 37 -4.70 22.32 2.77
N PRO A 38 -5.37 22.81 3.83
CA PRO A 38 -4.90 22.69 5.21
C PRO A 38 -5.18 21.29 5.76
N ALA A 39 -4.50 20.28 5.21
CA ALA A 39 -4.67 18.89 5.55
C ALA A 39 -3.34 18.19 5.84
N LEU A 40 -3.38 17.22 6.75
CA LEU A 40 -2.27 16.29 7.00
C LEU A 40 -2.65 14.91 6.47
N MET A 41 -1.69 14.23 5.83
CA MET A 41 -1.78 12.80 5.57
C MET A 41 -0.99 12.06 6.64
N CYS A 42 -1.59 11.06 7.26
CA CYS A 42 -0.93 10.19 8.23
C CYS A 42 -0.78 8.78 7.65
N ILE A 43 0.37 8.15 7.90
CA ILE A 43 0.66 6.80 7.43
C ILE A 43 0.85 5.87 8.62
N SER A 44 0.25 4.69 8.50
CA SER A 44 0.47 3.54 9.37
C SER A 44 0.88 2.33 8.55
N SER A 45 1.71 1.47 9.10
CA SER A 45 2.33 0.34 8.37
C SER A 45 2.53 -0.89 9.25
N GLY A 46 3.11 -1.95 8.67
CA GLY A 46 3.53 -3.16 9.40
C GLY A 46 2.38 -3.91 10.09
N ALA A 47 2.71 -4.58 11.20
CA ALA A 47 1.78 -5.43 11.95
C ALA A 47 0.52 -4.68 12.40
N PHE A 48 0.62 -3.38 12.69
CA PHE A 48 -0.54 -2.57 13.03
C PHE A 48 -1.53 -2.45 11.85
N ALA A 49 -1.03 -2.16 10.64
CA ALA A 49 -1.86 -2.07 9.44
C ALA A 49 -2.51 -3.43 9.08
N GLU A 50 -1.79 -4.52 9.29
CA GLU A 50 -2.26 -5.87 8.98
C GLU A 50 -3.33 -6.36 9.96
N THR A 51 -3.07 -6.26 11.27
CA THR A 51 -3.86 -6.95 12.31
C THR A 51 -4.86 -6.03 13.00
N THR A 52 -4.46 -4.79 13.29
CA THR A 52 -5.20 -3.91 14.21
C THR A 52 -6.04 -2.89 13.45
N TRP A 53 -5.54 -2.36 12.33
CA TRP A 53 -6.26 -1.38 11.52
C TRP A 53 -7.66 -1.86 11.13
N ARG A 54 -7.76 -3.15 10.75
CA ARG A 54 -9.02 -3.78 10.39
C ARG A 54 -9.98 -3.78 11.59
N SER A 55 -9.58 -4.17 12.79
CA SER A 55 -10.54 -4.29 13.91
C SER A 55 -11.06 -2.95 14.45
N LEU A 56 -10.45 -1.81 14.09
CA LEU A 56 -10.79 -0.50 14.63
C LEU A 56 -11.87 0.23 13.80
N MET A 57 -12.72 0.97 14.50
CA MET A 57 -13.61 1.96 13.87
C MET A 57 -12.81 3.17 13.38
N HIS A 58 -13.25 3.80 12.28
CA HIS A 58 -12.61 5.02 11.75
C HIS A 58 -12.43 6.12 12.81
N LYS A 59 -13.42 6.35 13.68
CA LYS A 59 -13.34 7.34 14.76
C LYS A 59 -12.17 7.05 15.72
N THR A 60 -11.93 5.79 16.05
CA THR A 60 -10.84 5.37 16.92
C THR A 60 -9.49 5.58 16.26
N ILE A 61 -9.37 5.26 14.96
CA ILE A 61 -8.16 5.48 14.17
C ILE A 61 -7.80 6.98 14.16
N VAL A 62 -8.77 7.82 13.85
CA VAL A 62 -8.60 9.28 13.79
C VAL A 62 -8.21 9.85 15.17
N ASN A 63 -8.87 9.41 16.24
CA ASN A 63 -8.54 9.86 17.59
C ASN A 63 -7.10 9.50 17.98
N LYS A 64 -6.65 8.28 17.67
CA LYS A 64 -5.26 7.87 17.91
C LYS A 64 -4.25 8.70 17.10
N ALA A 65 -4.56 9.02 15.84
CA ALA A 65 -3.72 9.92 15.04
C ALA A 65 -3.65 11.34 15.65
N LEU A 66 -4.78 11.86 16.15
CA LEU A 66 -4.82 13.15 16.84
C LEU A 66 -4.08 13.12 18.18
N ASP A 67 -4.10 12.00 18.90
CA ASP A 67 -3.29 11.79 20.11
C ASP A 67 -1.80 11.83 19.79
N ALA A 68 -1.37 11.20 18.68
CA ALA A 68 0.01 11.25 18.23
C ALA A 68 0.45 12.70 17.92
N LEU A 69 -0.37 13.47 17.20
CA LEU A 69 -0.09 14.89 16.95
C LEU A 69 -0.08 15.73 18.23
N ALA A 70 -1.00 15.45 19.17
CA ALA A 70 -1.09 16.19 20.42
C ALA A 70 0.12 15.99 21.33
N ARG A 71 0.84 14.86 21.22
CA ARG A 71 2.10 14.65 21.94
C ARG A 71 3.19 15.63 21.52
N THR A 72 3.21 16.03 20.24
CA THR A 72 4.22 16.95 19.70
C THR A 72 3.77 18.41 19.77
N PHE A 73 2.51 18.69 19.42
CA PHE A 73 2.02 20.06 19.24
C PHE A 73 1.09 20.52 20.36
N GLY A 74 0.70 19.64 21.28
CA GLY A 74 -0.22 19.93 22.37
C GLY A 74 -1.69 19.60 22.08
N PRO A 75 -2.55 19.59 23.11
CA PRO A 75 -3.93 19.10 23.03
C PRO A 75 -4.86 19.96 22.14
N GLN A 76 -4.47 21.20 21.83
CA GLN A 76 -5.24 22.11 20.99
C GLN A 76 -5.44 21.61 19.56
N VAL A 77 -4.58 20.73 19.05
CA VAL A 77 -4.73 20.12 17.71
C VAL A 77 -6.10 19.46 17.56
N LYS A 78 -6.60 18.80 18.62
CA LYS A 78 -7.92 18.15 18.60
C LYS A 78 -9.07 19.13 18.37
N LYS A 79 -8.92 20.39 18.81
CA LYS A 79 -9.92 21.45 18.61
C LYS A 79 -9.91 21.99 17.17
N LEU A 80 -8.78 21.87 16.47
CA LEU A 80 -8.62 22.30 15.08
C LEU A 80 -9.12 21.25 14.08
N PHE A 81 -9.26 19.99 14.50
CA PHE A 81 -9.74 18.91 13.66
C PHE A 81 -11.18 19.17 13.17
N ARG A 82 -11.41 19.00 11.86
CA ARG A 82 -12.72 19.20 11.22
C ARG A 82 -13.27 17.95 10.57
N ARG A 83 -12.45 17.26 9.76
CA ARG A 83 -12.86 16.08 8.98
C ARG A 83 -11.67 15.16 8.75
N SER A 84 -11.97 13.90 8.46
CA SER A 84 -10.99 12.87 8.12
C SER A 84 -11.50 11.99 6.99
N LEU A 85 -10.58 11.45 6.20
CA LEU A 85 -10.80 10.29 5.35
C LEU A 85 -9.83 9.21 5.80
N VAL A 86 -10.30 7.97 5.91
CA VAL A 86 -9.50 6.82 6.34
C VAL A 86 -9.58 5.77 5.23
N SER A 87 -8.44 5.41 4.66
CA SER A 87 -8.37 4.33 3.68
C SER A 87 -8.30 2.97 4.37
N ASP A 88 -9.09 2.00 3.92
CA ASP A 88 -8.98 0.60 4.32
C ASP A 88 -8.79 -0.26 3.07
N TRP A 89 -7.57 -0.20 2.51
CA TRP A 89 -7.18 -0.96 1.32
C TRP A 89 -7.33 -2.46 1.51
N GLY A 90 -7.09 -2.93 2.75
CA GLY A 90 -7.18 -4.35 3.09
C GLY A 90 -8.61 -4.89 3.04
N ARG A 91 -9.62 -4.09 3.35
CA ARG A 91 -11.04 -4.48 3.26
C ARG A 91 -11.72 -4.09 1.95
N ASN A 92 -11.09 -3.26 1.13
CA ASN A 92 -11.65 -2.93 -0.17
C ASN A 92 -11.73 -4.21 -1.04
N PRO A 93 -12.94 -4.67 -1.45
CA PRO A 93 -13.10 -5.94 -2.15
C PRO A 93 -12.44 -5.96 -3.53
N TYR A 94 -12.07 -4.80 -4.08
CA TYR A 94 -11.41 -4.67 -5.38
C TYR A 94 -9.88 -4.56 -5.27
N CYS A 95 -9.32 -4.45 -4.06
CA CYS A 95 -7.88 -4.28 -3.84
C CYS A 95 -7.30 -5.36 -2.91
N LEU A 96 -8.00 -5.65 -1.80
CA LEU A 96 -7.62 -6.64 -0.77
C LEU A 96 -6.24 -6.43 -0.12
N GLY A 97 -5.59 -5.29 -0.38
CA GLY A 97 -4.24 -4.96 0.04
C GLY A 97 -3.79 -3.65 -0.60
N SER A 98 -2.57 -3.20 -0.27
CA SER A 98 -2.00 -1.96 -0.83
C SER A 98 -1.28 -2.20 -2.15
N TYR A 99 -0.26 -3.05 -2.14
CA TYR A 99 0.61 -3.36 -3.26
C TYR A 99 1.43 -4.62 -2.96
N SER A 100 1.95 -5.27 -3.99
CA SER A 100 2.77 -6.48 -3.87
C SER A 100 4.12 -6.24 -3.19
N TYR A 101 4.71 -7.32 -2.67
CA TYR A 101 6.08 -7.36 -2.18
C TYR A 101 6.63 -8.78 -2.34
N VAL A 102 7.96 -8.95 -2.32
CA VAL A 102 8.58 -10.28 -2.32
C VAL A 102 8.51 -10.86 -0.91
N ALA A 103 7.61 -11.82 -0.69
CA ALA A 103 7.48 -12.50 0.59
C ALA A 103 8.68 -13.41 0.90
N ALA A 104 8.78 -13.86 2.16
CA ALA A 104 9.72 -14.91 2.50
C ALA A 104 9.45 -16.15 1.64
N ASN A 105 10.51 -16.75 1.09
CA ASN A 105 10.47 -17.87 0.15
C ASN A 105 9.90 -17.55 -1.25
N SER A 106 9.65 -16.28 -1.56
CA SER A 106 9.34 -15.80 -2.92
C SER A 106 10.56 -15.18 -3.59
N SER A 107 10.47 -14.93 -4.89
CA SER A 107 11.52 -14.24 -5.64
C SER A 107 10.95 -13.31 -6.71
N GLY A 108 11.80 -12.47 -7.29
CA GLY A 108 11.42 -11.64 -8.45
C GLY A 108 10.86 -12.46 -9.64
N LYS A 109 11.23 -13.75 -9.74
CA LYS A 109 10.70 -14.66 -10.78
C LYS A 109 9.20 -14.88 -10.67
N ASP A 110 8.61 -14.72 -9.48
CA ASP A 110 7.18 -14.90 -9.27
C ASP A 110 6.37 -13.83 -10.02
N TYR A 111 6.92 -12.63 -10.21
CA TYR A 111 6.32 -11.58 -11.05
C TYR A 111 6.33 -11.96 -12.53
N ASP A 112 7.41 -12.57 -13.00
CA ASP A 112 7.55 -13.02 -14.39
C ASP A 112 6.59 -14.19 -14.67
N GLU A 113 6.44 -15.10 -13.72
CA GLU A 113 5.48 -16.20 -13.80
C GLU A 113 4.04 -15.68 -13.80
N LEU A 114 3.70 -14.69 -12.95
CA LEU A 114 2.39 -14.06 -12.96
C LEU A 114 2.11 -13.29 -14.26
N ALA A 115 3.15 -12.77 -14.91
CA ALA A 115 3.07 -12.11 -16.21
C ALA A 115 2.93 -13.08 -17.40
N ARG A 116 3.00 -14.39 -17.17
CA ARG A 116 2.94 -15.40 -18.24
C ARG A 116 1.49 -15.54 -18.73
N PRO A 117 1.23 -15.39 -20.04
CA PRO A 117 -0.10 -15.59 -20.58
C PRO A 117 -0.52 -17.07 -20.49
N VAL A 118 -1.83 -17.29 -20.40
CA VAL A 118 -2.43 -18.64 -20.45
C VAL A 118 -2.98 -18.88 -21.85
N GLY A 119 -2.29 -19.78 -22.56
CA GLY A 119 -2.54 -20.04 -23.97
C GLY A 119 -2.41 -18.78 -24.80
N ALA A 120 -3.35 -18.60 -25.72
CA ALA A 120 -3.35 -17.51 -26.69
C ALA A 120 -4.52 -16.53 -26.49
N ARG A 121 -5.12 -16.55 -25.29
CA ARG A 121 -6.41 -15.89 -24.99
C ARG A 121 -6.40 -15.05 -23.71
N LEU A 122 -5.66 -15.45 -22.67
CA LEU A 122 -5.65 -14.75 -21.38
C LEU A 122 -4.26 -14.15 -21.10
N PHE A 123 -4.24 -12.86 -20.81
CA PHE A 123 -3.03 -12.06 -20.58
C PHE A 123 -3.14 -11.33 -19.25
N PHE A 124 -2.01 -11.10 -18.58
CA PHE A 124 -1.95 -10.50 -17.24
C PHE A 124 -1.09 -9.25 -17.23
N ALA A 125 -1.67 -8.14 -16.79
CA ALA A 125 -1.02 -6.86 -16.58
C ALA A 125 -1.29 -6.36 -15.15
N GLY A 126 -0.59 -5.31 -14.75
CA GLY A 126 -0.65 -4.74 -13.40
C GLY A 126 0.70 -4.71 -12.71
N GLU A 127 0.78 -4.06 -11.55
CA GLU A 127 2.02 -3.84 -10.82
C GLU A 127 2.70 -5.17 -10.43
N ALA A 128 1.90 -6.16 -10.02
CA ALA A 128 2.36 -7.48 -9.60
C ALA A 128 2.87 -8.37 -10.77
N THR A 129 2.86 -7.86 -12.00
CA THR A 129 3.37 -8.56 -13.19
C THR A 129 4.63 -7.91 -13.75
N ASN A 130 5.24 -6.95 -13.03
CA ASN A 130 6.43 -6.24 -13.49
C ASN A 130 7.53 -6.30 -12.42
N GLY A 131 8.42 -7.28 -12.52
CA GLY A 131 9.52 -7.47 -11.57
C GLY A 131 10.58 -6.34 -11.57
N GLN A 132 10.65 -5.51 -12.61
CA GLN A 132 11.58 -4.37 -12.67
C GLN A 132 11.06 -3.15 -11.91
N HIS A 133 9.73 -2.97 -11.88
CA HIS A 133 9.07 -1.83 -11.24
C HIS A 133 7.84 -2.26 -10.39
N PRO A 134 7.98 -3.22 -9.47
CA PRO A 134 6.86 -3.73 -8.68
C PRO A 134 6.30 -2.65 -7.74
N ALA A 135 5.06 -2.79 -7.30
CA ALA A 135 4.38 -1.89 -6.36
C ALA A 135 4.28 -0.41 -6.81
N THR A 136 4.50 -0.12 -8.10
CA THR A 136 4.44 1.24 -8.65
C THR A 136 3.38 1.40 -9.73
N ALA A 137 2.81 2.60 -9.83
CA ALA A 137 1.91 2.96 -10.93
C ALA A 137 2.63 2.87 -12.29
N THR A 138 3.91 3.26 -12.35
CA THR A 138 4.74 3.13 -13.55
C THR A 138 4.88 1.68 -13.99
N GLY A 139 5.13 0.76 -13.05
CA GLY A 139 5.21 -0.67 -13.35
C GLY A 139 3.91 -1.24 -13.92
N ALA A 140 2.76 -0.84 -13.36
CA ALA A 140 1.44 -1.21 -13.88
C ALA A 140 1.17 -0.64 -15.28
N TYR A 141 1.57 0.60 -15.53
CA TYR A 141 1.44 1.22 -16.85
C TYR A 141 2.28 0.49 -17.90
N LEU A 142 3.56 0.23 -17.59
CA LEU A 142 4.47 -0.46 -18.48
C LEU A 142 4.05 -1.91 -18.77
N SER A 143 3.51 -2.63 -17.77
CA SER A 143 2.97 -3.98 -18.00
C SER A 143 1.71 -3.96 -18.87
N GLY A 144 0.89 -2.91 -18.77
CA GLY A 144 -0.22 -2.68 -19.68
C GLY A 144 0.23 -2.54 -21.15
N LEU A 145 1.25 -1.73 -21.40
CA LEU A 145 1.84 -1.60 -22.74
C LEU A 145 2.41 -2.93 -23.26
N ARG A 146 3.08 -3.69 -22.39
CA ARG A 146 3.62 -5.02 -22.70
C ARG A 146 2.53 -5.99 -23.16
N GLU A 147 1.44 -6.11 -22.42
CA GLU A 147 0.35 -7.01 -22.80
C GLU A 147 -0.43 -6.51 -24.02
N ALA A 148 -0.61 -5.20 -24.18
CA ALA A 148 -1.21 -4.62 -25.38
C ALA A 148 -0.43 -5.01 -26.64
N GLN A 149 0.92 -4.92 -26.60
CA GLN A 149 1.76 -5.37 -27.70
C GLN A 149 1.63 -6.87 -27.96
N ARG A 150 1.62 -7.71 -26.91
CA ARG A 150 1.45 -9.17 -27.04
C ARG A 150 0.11 -9.52 -27.70
N ILE A 151 -0.97 -8.86 -27.30
CA ILE A 151 -2.31 -9.04 -27.89
C ILE A 151 -2.32 -8.61 -29.36
N TYR A 152 -1.70 -7.48 -29.69
CA TYR A 152 -1.62 -6.98 -31.06
C TYR A 152 -0.85 -7.93 -31.98
N GLU A 153 0.33 -8.39 -31.55
CA GLU A 153 1.11 -9.39 -32.30
C GLU A 153 0.37 -10.71 -32.45
N ARG A 154 -0.38 -11.09 -31.42
CA ARG A 154 -1.22 -12.27 -31.45
C ARG A 154 -2.36 -12.16 -32.45
N TYR A 155 -3.04 -11.01 -32.48
CA TYR A 155 -4.09 -10.70 -33.44
C TYR A 155 -3.56 -10.76 -34.88
N LYS A 156 -2.40 -10.17 -35.14
CA LYS A 156 -1.74 -10.20 -36.46
C LYS A 156 -1.44 -11.60 -36.99
N LYS A 157 -1.08 -12.53 -36.10
CA LYS A 157 -0.76 -13.92 -36.46
C LYS A 157 -2.02 -14.76 -36.78
N GLY A 158 -3.23 -14.22 -36.61
CA GLY A 158 -4.50 -14.93 -36.81
C GLY A 158 -4.80 -15.90 -35.66
N TYR A 159 -6.07 -16.16 -35.33
CA TYR A 159 -6.40 -17.17 -34.31
C TYR A 159 -5.98 -18.57 -34.81
N PRO A 160 -5.27 -19.40 -34.01
CA PRO A 160 -5.14 -20.81 -34.37
C PRO A 160 -6.56 -21.34 -34.44
N GLN A 161 -6.85 -22.07 -35.52
CA GLN A 161 -8.07 -22.86 -35.57
C GLN A 161 -8.02 -23.81 -34.37
N ASP A 162 -9.13 -23.89 -33.62
CA ASP A 162 -9.27 -24.91 -32.59
C ASP A 162 -9.21 -26.25 -33.34
N ASP A 163 -8.10 -27.00 -33.20
CA ASP A 163 -8.04 -28.40 -33.55
C ASP A 163 -8.82 -29.18 -32.48
N SER A 164 -10.16 -29.11 -32.58
CA SER A 164 -11.09 -29.98 -31.85
C SER A 164 -11.33 -31.27 -32.60
#